data_AF-A0A957C5G7-F1
#
_entry.id   AF-A0A957C5G7-F1
#
_cell.length_a   1.000
_cell.length_b   1.000
_cell.length_c   1.000
_cell.angle_alpha   90.00
_cell.angle_beta   90.00
_cell.angle_gamma   90.00
#
_symmetry.space_group_name_H-M   'P 1'
#
loop_
_entity.id
_entity.type
_entity.pdbx_description
1 polymer ?
#
loop_
_entity_poly.entity_id
_entity_poly.type
_entity_poly.pdbx_seq_one_letter_code
_entity_poly.pdbx_strand_id
1 'polypeptide(L)'
;FILYYGVASFILLALSRLLNPALIGWALVPRRALVIGTDWAARTIIDVLRDNASSTYELCGVIGKQETQDEEIAGLQILSNGEDLLDIVLRENISELIVTSTRELPGEVFQGVMDAYEHGTVITPMPILYERIMERVPVEHVGEDWAVVLPIAGTSVFNLTPLIKRTMDILLASFGLLIFALLLPLIALARYLDSRGAIFYHQERVGLNGRIFRITKLRTMIPDAEVKTGAVFAQENDPRITRVGRFLRKTRLDEVPQLFNVLTGQMSLIGPRPERPEHVARLQQKIPFYRTRHVIRPGLTGWAQVRYKYGATDEDALVKLQYDLYYIRHQSLRLDVDILLRTVGKVLRMSGQ
;
A
#
# COMPACT_ATOMS: atom_id res chain seq x y z
N PHE A 1 -22.51 28.54 -23.39
CA PHE A 1 -21.79 28.80 -22.11
C PHE A 1 -21.08 27.54 -21.60
N ILE A 2 -21.79 26.46 -21.26
CA ILE A 2 -21.19 25.21 -20.73
C ILE A 2 -20.13 24.59 -21.66
N LEU A 3 -20.40 24.55 -22.97
CA LEU A 3 -19.46 23.99 -23.96
C LEU A 3 -18.14 24.79 -24.03
N TYR A 4 -18.20 26.11 -23.88
CA TYR A 4 -17.03 26.99 -23.91
C TYR A 4 -16.11 26.76 -22.70
N TYR A 5 -16.69 26.67 -21.49
CA TYR A 5 -15.94 26.35 -20.28
C TYR A 5 -15.39 24.92 -20.30
N GLY A 6 -16.13 23.96 -20.87
CA GLY A 6 -15.66 22.59 -21.04
C GLY A 6 -14.44 22.51 -21.95
N VAL A 7 -14.49 23.17 -23.11
CA VAL A 7 -13.37 23.21 -24.06
C VAL A 7 -12.18 23.97 -23.48
N ALA A 8 -12.40 25.13 -22.83
CA ALA A 8 -11.32 25.90 -22.19
C ALA A 8 -10.65 25.11 -21.06
N SER A 9 -11.42 24.42 -20.21
CA SER A 9 -10.89 23.58 -19.13
C SER A 9 -10.12 22.38 -19.68
N PHE A 10 -10.60 21.75 -20.75
CA PHE A 10 -9.91 20.65 -21.41
C PHE A 10 -8.57 21.10 -22.01
N ILE A 11 -8.55 22.25 -22.69
CA ILE A 11 -7.32 22.84 -23.24
C ILE A 11 -6.33 23.19 -22.13
N LEU A 12 -6.77 23.82 -21.04
CA LEU A 12 -5.92 24.14 -19.90
C LEU A 12 -5.38 22.88 -19.21
N LEU A 13 -6.20 21.84 -19.05
CA LEU A 13 -5.76 20.55 -18.50
C LEU A 13 -4.77 19.84 -19.44
N ALA A 14 -5.02 19.82 -20.74
CA ALA A 14 -4.12 19.25 -21.73
C ALA A 14 -2.79 20.01 -21.79
N LEU A 15 -2.85 21.34 -21.77
CA LEU A 15 -1.67 22.21 -21.77
C LEU A 15 -0.88 22.05 -20.46
N SER A 16 -1.55 21.98 -19.30
CA SER A 16 -0.88 21.70 -18.02
C SER A 16 -0.22 20.31 -18.02
N ARG A 17 -0.81 19.31 -18.67
CA ARG A 17 -0.24 17.95 -18.79
C ARG A 17 0.95 17.90 -19.75
N LEU A 18 0.95 18.73 -20.80
CA LEU A 18 2.06 18.86 -21.77
C LEU A 18 3.21 19.69 -21.22
N LEU A 19 2.91 20.77 -20.51
CA LEU A 19 3.90 21.70 -19.96
C LEU A 19 4.46 21.25 -18.61
N ASN A 20 3.70 20.54 -17.76
CA ASN A 20 4.21 20.09 -16.45
C ASN A 20 5.48 19.25 -16.55
N PRO A 21 5.57 18.21 -17.42
CA PRO A 21 6.79 17.42 -17.50
C PRO A 21 8.01 18.25 -17.93
N ALA A 22 7.81 19.23 -18.82
CA ALA A 22 8.88 20.11 -19.29
C ALA A 22 9.28 21.16 -18.24
N LEU A 23 8.32 21.76 -17.53
CA LEU A 23 8.56 22.74 -16.47
C LEU A 23 9.11 22.09 -15.19
N ILE A 24 8.58 20.93 -14.80
CA ILE A 24 9.03 20.15 -13.65
C ILE A 24 10.39 19.49 -13.96
N GLY A 25 10.60 19.01 -15.19
CA GLY A 25 11.87 18.45 -15.64
C GLY A 25 13.02 19.45 -15.71
N TRP A 26 12.74 20.75 -15.91
CA TRP A 26 13.73 21.83 -15.79
C TRP A 26 13.91 22.34 -14.34
N ALA A 27 12.94 22.13 -13.46
CA ALA A 27 12.96 22.67 -12.09
C ALA A 27 13.45 21.68 -11.02
N LEU A 28 13.49 20.37 -11.30
CA LEU A 28 13.96 19.38 -10.34
C LEU A 28 15.47 19.14 -10.53
N VAL A 29 16.28 20.01 -9.91
CA VAL A 29 17.65 19.64 -9.59
C VAL A 29 17.59 18.43 -8.65
N PRO A 30 18.24 17.30 -8.97
CA PRO A 30 18.21 16.13 -8.10
C PRO A 30 18.81 16.49 -6.75
N ARG A 31 18.17 16.03 -5.68
CA ARG A 31 18.67 16.22 -4.32
C ARG A 31 19.91 15.36 -4.14
N ARG A 32 21.04 16.02 -3.93
CA ARG A 32 22.29 15.36 -3.55
C ARG A 32 22.11 14.82 -2.14
N ALA A 33 22.17 13.50 -2.02
CA ALA A 33 21.87 12.78 -0.79
C ALA A 33 23.04 11.91 -0.35
N LEU A 34 23.23 11.85 0.96
CA LEU A 34 24.26 11.05 1.61
C LEU A 34 23.60 10.08 2.58
N VAL A 35 23.97 8.80 2.51
CA VAL A 35 23.41 7.76 3.39
C VAL A 35 24.30 7.59 4.60
N ILE A 36 23.72 7.58 5.79
CA ILE A 36 24.43 7.43 7.06
C ILE A 36 24.07 6.10 7.68
N GLY A 37 25.05 5.21 7.73
CA GLY A 37 24.95 3.82 8.18
C GLY A 37 25.33 2.83 7.08
N THR A 38 25.91 1.70 7.50
CA THR A 38 26.40 0.63 6.61
C THR A 38 25.57 -0.66 6.72
N ASP A 39 24.43 -0.57 7.39
CA ASP A 39 23.56 -1.70 7.67
C ASP A 39 22.72 -2.11 6.45
N TRP A 40 21.96 -3.19 6.62
CA TRP A 40 21.10 -3.70 5.56
C TRP A 40 20.01 -2.69 5.15
N ALA A 41 19.57 -1.79 6.05
CA ALA A 41 18.66 -0.70 5.70
C ALA A 41 19.30 0.32 4.73
N ALA A 42 20.61 0.56 4.85
CA ALA A 42 21.36 1.37 3.88
C ALA A 42 21.30 0.76 2.48
N ARG A 43 21.58 -0.54 2.34
CA ARG A 43 21.50 -1.23 1.04
C ARG A 43 20.11 -1.10 0.43
N THR A 44 19.07 -1.36 1.21
CA THR A 44 17.70 -1.30 0.69
C THR A 44 17.28 0.10 0.26
N ILE A 45 17.65 1.16 1.00
CA ILE A 45 17.28 2.52 0.58
C ILE A 45 18.06 2.96 -0.66
N ILE A 46 19.32 2.56 -0.80
CA ILE A 46 20.13 2.82 -2.01
C ILE A 46 19.47 2.18 -3.23
N ASP A 47 19.10 0.91 -3.15
CA ASP A 47 18.43 0.19 -4.25
C ASP A 47 17.08 0.83 -4.59
N VAL A 48 16.27 1.16 -3.58
CA VAL A 48 14.97 1.83 -3.77
C VAL A 48 15.12 3.18 -4.47
N LEU A 49 16.09 3.99 -4.05
CA LEU A 49 16.35 5.30 -4.65
C LEU A 49 16.83 5.18 -6.09
N ARG A 50 17.71 4.22 -6.38
CA ARG A 50 18.19 3.95 -7.74
C ARG A 50 17.06 3.50 -8.67
N ASP A 51 16.21 2.59 -8.21
CA ASP A 51 15.17 1.99 -9.05
C ASP A 51 13.92 2.88 -9.21
N ASN A 52 13.57 3.66 -8.19
CA ASN A 52 12.28 4.37 -8.13
C ASN A 52 12.40 5.89 -8.07
N ALA A 53 13.60 6.44 -7.79
CA ALA A 53 13.77 7.86 -7.53
C ALA A 53 15.07 8.46 -8.10
N SER A 54 15.68 7.83 -9.11
CA SER A 54 16.95 8.25 -9.72
C SER A 54 16.90 9.62 -10.40
N SER A 55 15.72 10.08 -10.81
CA SER A 55 15.52 11.44 -11.32
C SER A 55 15.37 12.50 -10.22
N THR A 56 15.16 12.08 -8.98
CA THR A 56 14.89 12.97 -7.84
C THR A 56 16.05 13.04 -6.87
N TYR A 57 16.84 11.97 -6.76
CA TYR A 57 17.99 11.87 -5.86
C TYR A 57 19.26 11.50 -6.62
N GLU A 58 20.34 12.18 -6.27
CA GLU A 58 21.70 11.84 -6.66
C GLU A 58 22.43 11.35 -5.41
N LEU A 59 22.81 10.07 -5.37
CA LEU A 59 23.49 9.49 -4.22
C LEU A 59 24.99 9.73 -4.31
N CYS A 60 25.53 10.52 -3.38
CA CYS A 60 26.94 10.93 -3.39
C CYS A 60 27.86 9.94 -2.68
N GLY A 61 27.33 9.13 -1.75
CA GLY A 61 28.12 8.14 -1.02
C GLY A 61 27.45 7.66 0.26
N VAL A 62 28.21 6.90 1.05
CA VAL A 62 27.80 6.37 2.36
C VAL A 62 28.78 6.82 3.44
N ILE A 63 28.28 7.11 4.64
CA ILE A 63 29.07 7.38 5.84
C ILE A 63 28.86 6.25 6.81
N GLY A 64 29.95 5.70 7.35
CA GLY A 64 29.87 4.71 8.40
C GLY A 64 31.21 4.04 8.67
N LYS A 65 31.20 3.10 9.62
CA LYS A 65 32.43 2.45 10.06
C LYS A 65 33.00 1.62 8.92
N GLN A 66 34.21 1.97 8.50
CA GLN A 66 34.93 1.35 7.41
C GLN A 66 35.73 0.17 7.97
N GLU A 67 35.49 -1.06 7.51
CA GLU A 67 36.37 -2.20 7.86
C GLU A 67 37.59 -2.27 6.91
N THR A 68 37.43 -1.80 5.67
CA THR A 68 38.53 -1.69 4.68
C THR A 68 38.41 -0.44 3.80
N GLN A 69 39.56 0.11 3.34
CA GLN A 69 39.67 1.41 2.65
C GLN A 69 38.89 1.53 1.31
N ASP A 70 38.45 0.41 0.72
CA ASP A 70 37.71 0.37 -0.55
C ASP A 70 36.35 -0.34 -0.42
N GLU A 71 35.77 -0.36 0.78
CA GLU A 71 34.50 -1.02 0.99
C GLU A 71 33.34 -0.24 0.33
N GLU A 72 32.62 -0.90 -0.57
CA GLU A 72 31.45 -0.37 -1.26
C GLU A 72 30.16 -1.01 -0.76
N ILE A 73 29.11 -0.21 -0.67
CA ILE A 73 27.77 -0.67 -0.31
C ILE A 73 26.83 -0.41 -1.47
N ALA A 74 26.33 -1.50 -2.08
CA ALA A 74 25.46 -1.45 -3.25
C ALA A 74 26.03 -0.60 -4.41
N GLY A 75 27.36 -0.57 -4.55
CA GLY A 75 28.09 0.21 -5.57
C GLY A 75 28.28 1.70 -5.24
N LEU A 76 28.09 2.10 -3.98
CA LEU A 76 28.46 3.42 -3.48
C LEU A 76 29.67 3.31 -2.55
N GLN A 77 30.60 4.26 -2.68
CA GLN A 77 31.79 4.34 -1.85
C GLN A 77 31.47 4.84 -0.44
N ILE A 78 32.16 4.27 0.55
CA ILE A 78 32.16 4.78 1.92
C ILE A 78 33.15 5.96 1.98
N LEU A 79 32.65 7.17 2.26
CA LEU A 79 33.42 8.40 2.18
C LEU A 79 34.21 8.70 3.47
N SER A 80 33.66 8.40 4.65
CA SER A 80 34.36 8.56 5.93
C SER A 80 33.68 7.80 7.08
N ASN A 81 34.37 7.74 8.21
CA ASN A 81 33.88 7.24 9.49
C ASN A 81 32.92 8.22 10.21
N GLY A 82 32.76 9.44 9.69
CA GLY A 82 31.83 10.45 10.18
C GLY A 82 32.42 11.61 10.98
N GLU A 83 33.74 11.64 11.24
CA GLU A 83 34.40 12.79 11.89
C GLU A 83 34.32 14.05 11.01
N ASP A 84 34.52 13.91 9.69
CA ASP A 84 34.52 15.01 8.72
C ASP A 84 33.16 15.20 8.02
N LEU A 85 32.05 14.83 8.67
CA LEU A 85 30.73 14.79 8.01
C LEU A 85 30.29 16.17 7.48
N LEU A 86 30.47 17.23 8.27
CA LEU A 86 30.10 18.59 7.85
C LEU A 86 30.94 19.04 6.63
N ASP A 87 32.24 18.75 6.63
CA ASP A 87 33.13 19.12 5.54
C ASP A 87 32.74 18.43 4.23
N ILE A 88 32.37 17.15 4.30
CA ILE A 88 31.83 16.40 3.15
C ILE A 88 30.51 17.01 2.68
N VAL A 89 29.60 17.34 3.60
CA VAL A 89 28.32 17.96 3.29
C VAL A 89 28.50 19.28 2.53
N LEU A 90 29.41 20.12 2.98
CA LEU A 90 29.70 21.41 2.34
C LEU A 90 30.43 21.25 1.00
N ARG A 91 31.46 20.40 0.95
CA ARG A 91 32.27 20.17 -0.25
C ARG A 91 31.44 19.57 -1.39
N GLU A 92 30.65 18.55 -1.07
CA GLU A 92 29.84 17.82 -2.06
C GLU A 92 28.45 18.44 -2.24
N ASN A 93 28.16 19.59 -1.61
CA ASN A 93 26.85 20.27 -1.66
C ASN A 93 25.66 19.34 -1.36
N ILE A 94 25.76 18.58 -0.27
CA ILE A 94 24.74 17.62 0.15
C ILE A 94 23.52 18.37 0.70
N SER A 95 22.35 18.05 0.14
CA SER A 95 21.08 18.68 0.49
C SER A 95 20.24 17.86 1.47
N GLU A 96 20.47 16.54 1.54
CA GLU A 96 19.68 15.63 2.37
C GLU A 96 20.56 14.49 2.95
N LEU A 97 20.48 14.28 4.27
CA LEU A 97 21.11 13.17 4.97
C LEU A 97 20.07 12.09 5.26
N ILE A 98 20.35 10.87 4.83
CA ILE A 98 19.47 9.71 5.01
C ILE A 98 20.02 8.84 6.12
N VAL A 99 19.37 8.87 7.28
CA VAL A 99 19.84 8.14 8.47
C VAL A 99 19.16 6.78 8.54
N THR A 100 19.93 5.69 8.52
CA THR A 100 19.39 4.33 8.48
C THR A 100 19.15 3.75 9.87
N SER A 101 20.07 3.98 10.81
CA SER A 101 19.93 3.57 12.21
C SER A 101 19.16 4.63 13.01
N THR A 102 18.01 4.26 13.57
CA THR A 102 17.25 5.12 14.50
C THR A 102 17.58 4.85 15.97
N ARG A 103 18.39 3.83 16.27
CA ARG A 103 18.66 3.37 17.65
C ARG A 103 19.92 3.98 18.24
N GLU A 104 21.05 3.83 17.56
CA GLU A 104 22.34 4.30 18.05
C GLU A 104 23.18 4.79 16.86
N LEU A 105 23.48 6.08 16.85
CA LEU A 105 24.56 6.66 16.05
C LEU A 105 25.77 6.83 16.98
N PRO A 106 26.99 6.52 16.53
CA PRO A 106 28.19 6.90 17.26
C PRO A 106 28.18 8.41 17.57
N GLY A 107 28.68 8.80 18.74
CA GLY A 107 28.58 10.19 19.22
C GLY A 107 29.12 11.21 18.21
N GLU A 108 30.23 10.90 17.55
CA GLU A 108 30.86 11.74 16.51
C GLU A 108 29.96 11.91 15.28
N VAL A 109 29.41 10.80 14.75
CA VAL A 109 28.48 10.82 13.61
C VAL A 109 27.22 11.61 13.98
N PHE A 110 26.71 11.43 15.19
CA PHE A 110 25.54 12.18 15.67
C PHE A 110 25.81 13.69 15.71
N GLN A 111 26.96 14.12 16.23
CA GLN A 111 27.34 15.54 16.24
C GLN A 111 27.44 16.07 14.80
N GLY A 112 28.14 15.39 13.90
CA GLY A 112 28.23 15.83 12.50
C GLY A 112 26.88 15.90 11.79
N VAL A 113 25.93 15.02 12.13
CA VAL A 113 24.55 15.07 11.62
C VAL A 113 23.82 16.31 12.15
N MET A 114 23.99 16.63 13.43
CA MET A 114 23.41 17.84 14.03
C MET A 114 24.03 19.10 13.44
N ASP A 115 25.36 19.14 13.26
CA ASP A 115 26.06 20.27 12.66
C ASP A 115 25.57 20.54 11.23
N ALA A 116 25.40 19.48 10.42
CA ALA A 116 24.84 19.57 9.08
C ALA A 116 23.39 20.09 9.10
N TYR A 117 22.58 19.66 10.07
CA TYR A 117 21.22 20.16 10.25
C TYR A 117 21.17 21.65 10.60
N GLU A 118 22.06 22.11 11.49
CA GLU A 118 22.19 23.53 11.83
C GLU A 118 22.58 24.39 10.63
N HIS A 119 23.34 23.82 9.68
CA HIS A 119 23.67 24.44 8.40
C HIS A 119 22.55 24.34 7.34
N GLY A 120 21.40 23.76 7.69
CA GLY A 120 20.22 23.70 6.84
C GLY A 120 20.08 22.44 6.00
N THR A 121 20.92 21.42 6.20
CA THR A 121 20.77 20.12 5.53
C THR A 121 19.57 19.37 6.10
N VAL A 122 18.72 18.81 5.24
CA VAL A 122 17.54 18.06 5.68
C VAL A 122 17.96 16.69 6.19
N ILE A 123 17.56 16.32 7.40
CA ILE A 123 17.73 14.94 7.88
C ILE A 123 16.43 14.17 7.68
N THR A 124 16.49 13.05 6.97
CA THR A 124 15.36 12.16 6.77
C THR A 124 15.70 10.75 7.24
N PRO A 125 14.98 10.19 8.22
CA PRO A 125 15.10 8.78 8.57
C PRO A 125 14.73 7.87 7.39
N MET A 126 15.52 6.82 7.17
CA MET A 126 15.31 5.85 6.10
C MET A 126 13.87 5.33 6.04
N PRO A 127 13.21 4.95 7.17
CA PRO A 127 11.86 4.43 7.09
C PRO A 127 10.84 5.43 6.54
N ILE A 128 11.01 6.72 6.85
CA ILE A 128 10.13 7.80 6.38
C ILE A 128 10.35 8.05 4.89
N LEU A 129 11.62 8.04 4.45
CA LEU A 129 11.94 8.21 3.02
C LEU A 129 11.44 7.02 2.20
N TYR A 130 11.67 5.80 2.68
CA TYR A 130 11.18 4.58 2.07
C TYR A 130 9.65 4.62 1.93
N GLU A 131 8.95 5.00 3.00
CA GLU A 131 7.48 5.09 2.99
C GLU A 131 6.97 6.09 1.95
N ARG A 132 7.65 7.23 1.81
CA ARG A 132 7.31 8.29 0.86
C ARG A 132 7.48 7.84 -0.59
N ILE A 133 8.55 7.09 -0.89
CA ILE A 133 8.87 6.66 -2.26
C ILE A 133 8.05 5.43 -2.66
N MET A 134 8.04 4.41 -1.79
CA MET A 134 7.39 3.13 -2.10
C MET A 134 5.89 3.14 -1.83
N GLU A 135 5.39 4.14 -1.08
CA GLU A 135 4.02 4.22 -0.59
C GLU A 135 3.62 2.95 0.21
N ARG A 136 4.58 2.42 0.98
CA ARG A 136 4.44 1.24 1.86
C ARG A 136 5.40 1.34 3.04
N VAL A 137 5.01 0.81 4.20
CA VAL A 137 5.85 0.86 5.42
C VAL A 137 6.93 -0.22 5.39
N PRO A 138 8.21 0.06 5.66
CA PRO A 138 9.28 -0.93 5.66
C PRO A 138 9.29 -1.78 6.94
N VAL A 139 8.29 -2.65 7.10
CA VAL A 139 8.08 -3.47 8.32
C VAL A 139 9.32 -4.26 8.73
N GLU A 140 10.08 -4.75 7.75
CA GLU A 140 11.31 -5.50 7.98
C GLU A 140 12.41 -4.66 8.63
N HIS A 141 12.53 -3.37 8.28
CA HIS A 141 13.62 -2.49 8.71
C HIS A 141 13.37 -1.81 10.07
N VAL A 142 12.15 -1.90 10.57
CA VAL A 142 11.75 -1.13 11.76
C VAL A 142 12.01 -1.91 13.05
N GLY A 143 12.23 -3.23 12.99
CA GLY A 143 12.52 -4.03 14.18
C GLY A 143 11.49 -3.83 15.30
N GLU A 144 11.93 -3.37 16.47
CA GLU A 144 11.05 -3.04 17.61
C GLU A 144 10.72 -1.55 17.71
N ASP A 145 11.13 -0.72 16.74
CA ASP A 145 10.90 0.73 16.71
C ASP A 145 9.46 1.02 16.25
N TRP A 146 8.52 0.47 17.02
CA TRP A 146 7.07 0.50 16.78
C TRP A 146 6.55 1.90 16.49
N ALA A 147 7.19 2.95 17.02
CA ALA A 147 6.82 4.34 16.81
C ALA A 147 6.88 4.76 15.33
N VAL A 148 7.75 4.11 14.55
CA VAL A 148 7.91 4.36 13.12
C VAL A 148 6.87 3.59 12.28
N VAL A 149 6.36 2.45 12.77
CA VAL A 149 5.37 1.60 12.07
C VAL A 149 3.94 1.93 12.46
N LEU A 150 3.68 2.23 13.73
CA LEU A 150 2.34 2.47 14.22
C LEU A 150 1.87 3.87 13.82
N PRO A 151 0.58 4.02 13.45
CA PRO A 151 0.00 5.32 13.19
C PRO A 151 0.00 6.15 14.47
N ILE A 152 1.03 6.98 14.69
CA ILE A 152 1.01 8.05 15.70
C ILE A 152 0.18 9.20 15.14
N ALA A 153 -1.11 8.95 14.92
CA ALA A 153 -2.06 10.01 14.61
C ALA A 153 -2.76 10.38 15.93
N GLY A 154 -2.38 11.54 16.49
CA GLY A 154 -3.22 12.23 17.46
C GLY A 154 -4.57 12.46 16.81
N THR A 155 -5.61 11.77 17.26
CA THR A 155 -6.96 11.99 16.75
C THR A 155 -7.37 13.40 17.16
N SER A 156 -7.36 14.33 16.19
CA SER A 156 -7.97 15.65 16.40
C SER A 156 -9.42 15.42 16.82
N VAL A 157 -9.80 16.04 17.94
CA VAL A 157 -11.13 15.91 18.57
C VAL A 157 -12.28 16.30 17.63
N PHE A 158 -11.98 17.03 16.54
CA PHE A 158 -12.94 17.48 15.52
C PHE A 158 -12.69 16.86 14.12
N ASN A 159 -12.24 15.61 14.04
CA ASN A 159 -12.05 14.96 12.75
C ASN A 159 -13.39 14.45 12.17
N LEU A 160 -13.99 15.17 11.21
CA LEU A 160 -15.19 14.74 10.48
C LEU A 160 -14.92 13.66 9.42
N THR A 161 -13.65 13.36 9.13
CA THR A 161 -13.26 12.41 8.08
C THR A 161 -13.91 11.04 8.22
N PRO A 162 -13.97 10.41 9.42
CA PRO A 162 -14.61 9.11 9.59
C PRO A 162 -16.12 9.15 9.28
N LEU A 163 -16.81 10.25 9.61
CA LEU A 163 -18.22 10.44 9.32
C LEU A 163 -18.47 10.60 7.82
N ILE A 164 -17.66 11.42 7.15
CA ILE A 164 -17.73 11.61 5.69
C ILE A 164 -17.46 10.29 4.97
N LYS A 165 -16.38 9.58 5.36
CA LYS A 165 -16.04 8.27 4.83
C LYS A 165 -17.19 7.27 5.01
N ARG A 166 -17.80 7.23 6.20
CA ARG A 166 -18.93 6.33 6.46
C ARG A 166 -20.16 6.66 5.62
N THR A 167 -20.44 7.94 5.41
CA THR A 167 -21.56 8.38 4.57
C THR A 167 -21.32 7.98 3.12
N MET A 168 -20.10 8.21 2.60
CA MET A 168 -19.69 7.78 1.26
C MET A 168 -19.81 6.26 1.10
N ASP A 169 -19.35 5.49 2.09
CA ASP A 169 -19.47 4.02 2.10
C ASP A 169 -20.92 3.57 1.95
N ILE A 170 -21.84 4.16 2.72
CA ILE A 170 -23.27 3.80 2.69
C ILE A 170 -23.90 4.17 1.35
N LEU A 171 -23.64 5.37 0.83
CA LEU A 171 -24.23 5.83 -0.44
C LEU A 171 -23.77 4.95 -1.62
N LEU A 172 -22.46 4.74 -1.75
CA LEU A 172 -21.89 3.95 -2.82
C LEU A 172 -22.24 2.46 -2.70
N ALA A 173 -22.29 1.90 -1.48
CA ALA A 173 -22.74 0.53 -1.27
C ALA A 173 -24.22 0.35 -1.61
N SER A 174 -25.08 1.30 -1.24
CA SER A 174 -26.51 1.27 -1.57
C SER A 174 -26.73 1.33 -3.09
N PHE A 175 -26.00 2.22 -3.78
CA PHE A 175 -26.03 2.31 -5.24
C PHE A 175 -25.55 1.02 -5.91
N GLY A 176 -24.44 0.44 -5.44
CA GLY A 176 -23.93 -0.83 -5.95
C GLY A 176 -24.90 -1.99 -5.73
N LEU A 177 -25.58 -2.04 -4.58
CA LEU A 177 -26.60 -3.05 -4.29
C LEU A 177 -27.86 -2.89 -5.15
N LEU A 178 -28.25 -1.65 -5.48
CA LEU A 178 -29.36 -1.40 -6.40
C LEU A 178 -29.06 -1.97 -7.79
N ILE A 179 -27.87 -1.71 -8.33
CA ILE A 179 -27.42 -2.29 -9.61
C ILE A 179 -27.35 -3.82 -9.51
N PHE A 180 -26.80 -4.33 -8.41
CA PHE A 180 -26.71 -5.76 -8.17
C PHE A 180 -28.08 -6.45 -8.17
N ALA A 181 -29.08 -5.84 -7.52
CA ALA A 181 -30.43 -6.38 -7.47
C ALA A 181 -31.04 -6.53 -8.88
N LEU A 182 -30.76 -5.58 -9.79
CA LEU A 182 -31.20 -5.67 -11.18
C LEU A 182 -30.48 -6.80 -11.96
N LEU A 183 -29.20 -7.02 -11.68
CA LEU A 183 -28.39 -8.06 -12.35
C LEU A 183 -28.58 -9.46 -11.75
N LEU A 184 -29.05 -9.56 -10.51
CA LEU A 184 -29.13 -10.81 -9.76
C LEU A 184 -29.96 -11.89 -10.47
N PRO A 185 -31.15 -11.63 -11.07
CA PRO A 185 -31.90 -12.65 -11.80
C PRO A 185 -31.14 -13.24 -12.98
N LEU A 186 -30.39 -12.41 -13.72
CA LEU A 186 -29.58 -12.84 -14.85
C LEU A 186 -28.40 -13.70 -14.39
N ILE A 187 -27.73 -13.27 -13.32
CA ILE A 187 -26.63 -14.03 -12.69
C ILE A 187 -27.13 -15.37 -12.14
N ALA A 188 -28.29 -15.37 -11.49
CA ALA A 188 -28.94 -16.56 -10.94
C ALA A 188 -29.26 -17.57 -12.05
N LEU A 189 -29.85 -17.10 -13.16
CA LEU A 189 -30.14 -17.95 -14.33
C LEU A 189 -28.86 -18.51 -14.95
N ALA A 190 -27.85 -17.67 -15.20
CA ALA A 190 -26.57 -18.12 -15.74
C ALA A 190 -25.91 -19.18 -14.85
N ARG A 191 -25.93 -18.98 -13.52
CA ARG A 191 -25.40 -19.96 -12.57
C ARG A 191 -26.23 -21.24 -12.56
N TYR A 192 -27.56 -21.17 -12.60
CA TYR A 192 -28.42 -22.34 -12.60
C TYR A 192 -28.15 -23.25 -13.81
N LEU A 193 -27.90 -22.66 -14.97
CA LEU A 193 -27.55 -23.37 -16.21
C LEU A 193 -26.14 -23.97 -16.18
N ASP A 194 -25.17 -23.29 -15.55
CA ASP A 194 -23.75 -23.74 -15.51
C ASP A 194 -23.47 -24.75 -14.38
N SER A 195 -24.05 -24.55 -13.19
CA SER A 195 -23.88 -25.46 -12.06
C SER A 195 -24.99 -25.26 -11.01
N ARG A 196 -25.84 -26.28 -10.84
CA ARG A 196 -26.98 -26.29 -9.90
C ARG A 196 -26.55 -26.13 -8.44
N GLY A 197 -27.44 -25.60 -7.60
CA GLY A 197 -27.23 -25.39 -6.16
C GLY A 197 -27.27 -23.92 -5.73
N ALA A 198 -26.85 -23.64 -4.49
CA ALA A 198 -26.96 -22.31 -3.89
C ALA A 198 -26.21 -21.22 -4.68
N ILE A 199 -26.83 -20.05 -4.84
CA ILE A 199 -26.23 -18.91 -5.54
C ILE A 199 -25.18 -18.23 -4.67
N PHE A 200 -25.46 -18.13 -3.37
CA PHE A 200 -24.59 -17.47 -2.40
C PHE A 200 -23.68 -18.47 -1.69
N TYR A 201 -22.49 -18.00 -1.35
CA TYR A 201 -21.51 -18.68 -0.52
C TYR A 201 -21.12 -17.76 0.63
N HIS A 202 -20.94 -18.32 1.82
CA HIS A 202 -20.60 -17.57 3.02
C HIS A 202 -19.24 -18.01 3.55
N GLN A 203 -18.47 -17.07 4.07
CA GLN A 203 -17.15 -17.35 4.64
C GLN A 203 -16.89 -16.48 5.86
N GLU A 204 -16.21 -17.05 6.85
CA GLU A 204 -15.74 -16.31 8.01
C GLU A 204 -14.47 -15.52 7.70
N ARG A 205 -14.40 -14.32 8.25
CA ARG A 205 -13.31 -13.38 8.05
C ARG A 205 -13.03 -12.59 9.32
N VAL A 206 -11.79 -12.14 9.46
CA VAL A 206 -11.37 -11.28 10.57
C VAL A 206 -11.59 -9.81 10.18
N GLY A 207 -12.28 -9.06 11.03
CA GLY A 207 -12.59 -7.66 10.84
C GLY A 207 -12.00 -6.75 11.91
N LEU A 208 -12.66 -5.61 12.14
CA LEU A 208 -12.22 -4.59 13.10
C LEU A 208 -11.99 -5.20 14.48
N ASN A 209 -10.84 -4.87 15.08
CA ASN A 209 -10.37 -5.34 16.38
C ASN A 209 -10.30 -6.88 16.48
N GLY A 210 -10.07 -7.56 15.36
CA GLY A 210 -9.97 -9.01 15.31
C GLY A 210 -11.31 -9.75 15.39
N ARG A 211 -12.45 -9.04 15.34
CA ARG A 211 -13.78 -9.66 15.44
C ARG A 211 -14.08 -10.47 14.19
N ILE A 212 -14.52 -11.72 14.37
CA ILE A 212 -14.93 -12.57 13.26
C ILE A 212 -16.31 -12.13 12.77
N PHE A 213 -16.47 -12.05 11.44
CA PHE A 213 -17.75 -11.79 10.79
C PHE A 213 -17.88 -12.63 9.53
N ARG A 214 -19.12 -12.78 9.05
CA ARG A 214 -19.45 -13.58 7.88
C ARG A 214 -19.64 -12.70 6.66
N ILE A 215 -18.83 -12.91 5.62
CA ILE A 215 -19.04 -12.29 4.32
C ILE A 215 -19.97 -13.14 3.46
N THR A 216 -20.64 -12.50 2.50
CA THR A 216 -21.45 -13.17 1.47
C THR A 216 -20.82 -12.90 0.10
N LYS A 217 -20.69 -13.95 -0.70
CA LYS A 217 -20.20 -13.90 -2.09
C LYS A 217 -21.14 -14.66 -3.00
N LEU A 218 -21.05 -14.42 -4.31
CA LEU A 218 -21.60 -15.36 -5.29
C LEU A 218 -20.72 -16.60 -5.36
N ARG A 219 -21.34 -17.77 -5.45
CA ARG A 219 -20.64 -19.04 -5.57
C ARG A 219 -20.05 -19.17 -6.97
N THR A 220 -18.72 -19.11 -7.06
CA THR A 220 -17.98 -19.24 -8.33
C THR A 220 -17.43 -20.65 -8.57
N MET A 221 -17.32 -21.46 -7.50
CA MET A 221 -16.77 -22.81 -7.55
C MET A 221 -17.88 -23.88 -7.58
N ILE A 222 -17.51 -25.09 -7.99
CA ILE A 222 -18.36 -26.29 -7.91
C ILE A 222 -18.73 -26.59 -6.44
N PRO A 223 -19.85 -27.27 -6.17
CA PRO A 223 -20.13 -27.83 -4.85
C PRO A 223 -18.94 -28.66 -4.34
N ASP A 224 -18.68 -28.59 -3.04
CA ASP A 224 -17.65 -29.40 -2.35
C ASP A 224 -16.19 -29.18 -2.82
N ALA A 225 -15.93 -28.03 -3.47
CA ALA A 225 -14.61 -27.64 -3.97
C ALA A 225 -13.47 -27.67 -2.91
N GLU A 226 -13.79 -27.45 -1.63
CA GLU A 226 -12.81 -27.44 -0.55
C GLU A 226 -12.78 -28.75 0.27
N VAL A 227 -13.65 -29.73 0.00
CA VAL A 227 -13.76 -30.96 0.82
C VAL A 227 -12.47 -31.79 0.81
N LYS A 228 -11.74 -31.82 -0.31
CA LYS A 228 -10.48 -32.57 -0.44
C LYS A 228 -9.22 -31.76 -0.11
N THR A 229 -9.31 -30.42 -0.10
CA THR A 229 -8.13 -29.54 -0.05
C THR A 229 -8.08 -28.68 1.22
N GLY A 230 -9.21 -28.45 1.87
CA GLY A 230 -9.31 -27.50 2.98
C GLY A 230 -9.16 -26.05 2.52
N ALA A 231 -8.76 -25.20 3.46
CA ALA A 231 -8.61 -23.75 3.30
C ALA A 231 -7.37 -23.37 2.48
N VAL A 232 -7.37 -23.63 1.16
CA VAL A 232 -6.24 -23.31 0.27
C VAL A 232 -6.56 -22.09 -0.58
N PHE A 233 -5.56 -21.24 -0.82
CA PHE A 233 -5.68 -20.16 -1.81
C PHE A 233 -6.02 -20.72 -3.20
N ALA A 234 -6.91 -20.05 -3.93
CA ALA A 234 -7.22 -20.42 -5.31
C ALA A 234 -6.00 -20.16 -6.19
N GLN A 235 -5.64 -21.14 -7.02
CA GLN A 235 -4.55 -21.03 -7.99
C GLN A 235 -5.03 -20.41 -9.31
N GLU A 236 -4.09 -19.96 -10.13
CA GLU A 236 -4.39 -19.52 -11.50
C GLU A 236 -4.95 -20.71 -12.31
N ASN A 237 -6.10 -20.51 -12.96
CA ASN A 237 -6.85 -21.57 -13.68
C ASN A 237 -7.30 -22.76 -12.81
N ASP A 238 -7.69 -22.51 -11.56
CA ASP A 238 -8.20 -23.55 -10.66
C ASP A 238 -9.40 -24.33 -11.29
N PRO A 239 -9.30 -25.67 -11.43
CA PRO A 239 -10.32 -26.49 -12.07
C PRO A 239 -11.64 -26.53 -11.29
N ARG A 240 -11.64 -26.08 -10.03
CA ARG A 240 -12.84 -25.97 -9.20
C ARG A 240 -13.74 -24.81 -9.61
N ILE A 241 -13.26 -23.88 -10.43
CA ILE A 241 -13.99 -22.69 -10.86
C ILE A 241 -14.86 -22.99 -12.09
N THR A 242 -16.14 -22.68 -12.00
CA THR A 242 -17.13 -22.83 -13.09
C THR A 242 -16.91 -21.79 -14.21
N ARG A 243 -17.50 -21.99 -15.40
CA ARG A 243 -17.30 -21.06 -16.53
C ARG A 243 -17.89 -19.68 -16.21
N VAL A 244 -19.11 -19.64 -15.67
CA VAL A 244 -19.75 -18.43 -15.17
C VAL A 244 -18.98 -17.88 -13.97
N GLY A 245 -18.50 -18.76 -13.07
CA GLY A 245 -17.66 -18.36 -11.95
C GLY A 245 -16.40 -17.61 -12.37
N ARG A 246 -15.75 -18.02 -13.46
CA ARG A 246 -14.58 -17.33 -14.02
C ARG A 246 -14.94 -15.92 -14.50
N PHE A 247 -16.08 -15.76 -15.17
CA PHE A 247 -16.57 -14.43 -15.56
C PHE A 247 -16.86 -13.55 -14.33
N LEU A 248 -17.53 -14.10 -13.31
CA LEU A 248 -17.85 -13.37 -12.09
C LEU A 248 -16.60 -12.90 -11.34
N ARG A 249 -15.53 -13.71 -11.26
CA ARG A 249 -14.26 -13.32 -10.62
C ARG A 249 -13.48 -12.28 -11.44
N LYS A 250 -13.43 -12.44 -12.77
CA LYS A 250 -12.80 -11.45 -13.67
C LYS A 250 -13.44 -10.07 -13.58
N THR A 251 -14.77 -10.03 -13.42
CA THR A 251 -15.54 -8.80 -13.27
C THR A 251 -15.70 -8.34 -11.82
N ARG A 252 -15.23 -9.14 -10.85
CA ARG A 252 -15.44 -8.97 -9.39
C ARG A 252 -16.91 -8.89 -8.97
N LEU A 253 -17.83 -9.32 -9.83
CA LEU A 253 -19.25 -9.38 -9.51
C LEU A 253 -19.53 -10.38 -8.38
N ASP A 254 -18.65 -11.37 -8.17
CA ASP A 254 -18.76 -12.33 -7.08
C ASP A 254 -18.63 -11.70 -5.69
N GLU A 255 -17.95 -10.56 -5.58
CA GLU A 255 -17.72 -9.88 -4.30
C GLU A 255 -18.77 -8.81 -3.98
N VAL A 256 -19.64 -8.45 -4.93
CA VAL A 256 -20.68 -7.41 -4.77
C VAL A 256 -21.65 -7.66 -3.60
N PRO A 257 -22.06 -8.91 -3.26
CA PRO A 257 -22.89 -9.14 -2.07
C PRO A 257 -22.24 -8.70 -0.75
N GLN A 258 -20.92 -8.50 -0.71
CA GLN A 258 -20.23 -7.96 0.48
C GLN A 258 -20.59 -6.49 0.76
N LEU A 259 -21.20 -5.77 -0.19
CA LEU A 259 -21.73 -4.43 0.05
C LEU A 259 -22.79 -4.41 1.17
N PHE A 260 -23.48 -5.53 1.42
CA PHE A 260 -24.32 -5.66 2.62
C PHE A 260 -23.50 -5.55 3.91
N ASN A 261 -22.31 -6.15 3.98
CA ASN A 261 -21.40 -6.03 5.13
C ASN A 261 -20.88 -4.59 5.30
N VAL A 262 -20.80 -3.82 4.20
CA VAL A 262 -20.50 -2.38 4.26
C VAL A 262 -21.66 -1.64 4.91
N LEU A 263 -22.91 -1.89 4.48
CA LEU A 263 -24.09 -1.26 5.08
C LEU A 263 -24.25 -1.59 6.57
N THR A 264 -24.01 -2.84 6.98
CA THR A 264 -24.10 -3.25 8.40
C THR A 264 -22.92 -2.78 9.25
N GLY A 265 -21.89 -2.17 8.65
CA GLY A 265 -20.76 -1.58 9.36
C GLY A 265 -19.67 -2.56 9.76
N GLN A 266 -19.73 -3.80 9.27
CA GLN A 266 -18.68 -4.80 9.44
C GLN A 266 -17.49 -4.54 8.50
N MET A 267 -17.75 -3.94 7.33
CA MET A 267 -16.76 -3.55 6.33
C MET A 267 -16.85 -2.06 5.98
N SER A 268 -15.82 -1.55 5.32
CA SER A 268 -15.80 -0.30 4.55
C SER A 268 -15.65 -0.63 3.06
N LEU A 269 -15.88 0.31 2.16
CA LEU A 269 -15.52 0.10 0.75
C LEU A 269 -14.00 -0.02 0.59
N ILE A 270 -13.25 0.76 1.38
CA ILE A 270 -11.81 0.92 1.26
C ILE A 270 -11.15 0.63 2.61
N GLY A 271 -10.24 -0.33 2.60
CA GLY A 271 -9.48 -0.78 3.76
C GLY A 271 -8.71 -2.07 3.48
N PRO A 272 -7.98 -2.60 4.47
CA PRO A 272 -7.28 -3.88 4.35
C PRO A 272 -8.22 -5.00 3.96
N ARG A 273 -7.81 -5.88 3.04
CA ARG A 273 -8.65 -7.01 2.62
C ARG A 273 -8.85 -7.97 3.79
N PRO A 274 -10.09 -8.36 4.11
CA PRO A 274 -10.35 -9.27 5.23
C PRO A 274 -9.81 -10.67 4.93
N GLU A 275 -9.00 -11.22 5.83
CA GLU A 275 -8.43 -12.56 5.71
C GLU A 275 -9.20 -13.60 6.53
N ARG A 276 -9.05 -14.88 6.17
CA ARG A 276 -9.68 -15.97 6.91
C ARG A 276 -9.01 -16.12 8.29
N PRO A 277 -9.74 -16.48 9.36
CA PRO A 277 -9.17 -16.64 10.70
C PRO A 277 -7.95 -17.57 10.74
N GLU A 278 -7.97 -18.68 9.98
CA GLU A 278 -6.89 -19.65 9.96
C GLU A 278 -5.60 -19.06 9.35
N HIS A 279 -5.73 -18.23 8.31
CA HIS A 279 -4.60 -17.52 7.71
C HIS A 279 -4.07 -16.44 8.63
N VAL A 280 -4.96 -15.70 9.29
CA VAL A 280 -4.58 -14.64 10.22
C VAL A 280 -3.80 -15.21 11.40
N ALA A 281 -4.26 -16.31 12.00
CA ALA A 281 -3.56 -16.96 13.10
C ALA A 281 -2.14 -17.39 12.70
N ARG A 282 -1.98 -18.00 11.51
CA ARG A 282 -0.68 -18.42 10.97
C ARG A 282 0.26 -17.24 10.68
N LEU A 283 -0.25 -16.18 10.03
CA LEU A 283 0.55 -15.03 9.62
C LEU A 283 0.96 -14.16 10.81
N GLN A 284 0.12 -14.06 11.84
CA GLN A 284 0.46 -13.34 13.08
C GLN A 284 1.66 -13.94 13.83
N GLN A 285 1.91 -15.24 13.68
CA GLN A 285 3.07 -15.90 14.29
C GLN A 285 4.38 -15.61 13.54
N LYS A 286 4.29 -15.29 12.24
CA LYS A 286 5.47 -15.13 11.37
C LYS A 286 5.81 -13.67 11.07
N ILE A 287 4.80 -12.81 11.00
CA ILE A 287 4.95 -11.44 10.53
C ILE A 287 4.71 -10.46 11.69
N PRO A 288 5.74 -9.71 12.11
CA PRO A 288 5.58 -8.63 13.09
C PRO A 288 4.51 -7.63 12.67
N PHE A 289 3.80 -7.06 13.65
CA PHE A 289 2.76 -6.05 13.43
C PHE A 289 1.57 -6.50 12.55
N TYR A 290 1.45 -7.78 12.18
CA TYR A 290 0.35 -8.26 11.34
C TYR A 290 -1.04 -7.96 11.94
N ARG A 291 -1.14 -7.90 13.27
CA ARG A 291 -2.36 -7.54 13.99
C ARG A 291 -2.84 -6.12 13.71
N THR A 292 -1.92 -5.20 13.44
CA THR A 292 -2.19 -3.76 13.28
C THR A 292 -3.15 -3.50 12.12
N ARG A 293 -3.19 -4.35 11.10
CA ARG A 293 -4.15 -4.19 9.99
C ARG A 293 -5.63 -4.26 10.42
N HIS A 294 -5.92 -4.83 11.59
CA HIS A 294 -7.28 -4.97 12.11
C HIS A 294 -7.75 -3.77 12.95
N VAL A 295 -6.95 -2.71 13.10
CA VAL A 295 -7.34 -1.50 13.87
C VAL A 295 -8.38 -0.64 13.15
N ILE A 296 -8.61 -0.91 11.86
CA ILE A 296 -9.66 -0.29 11.06
C ILE A 296 -10.57 -1.36 10.44
N ARG A 297 -11.73 -0.93 9.93
CA ARG A 297 -12.65 -1.84 9.23
C ARG A 297 -11.97 -2.37 7.96
N PRO A 298 -12.10 -3.67 7.66
CA PRO A 298 -11.62 -4.22 6.40
C PRO A 298 -12.38 -3.64 5.20
N GLY A 299 -11.74 -3.63 4.04
CA GLY A 299 -12.25 -3.07 2.80
C GLY A 299 -12.70 -4.12 1.79
N LEU A 300 -13.62 -3.74 0.89
CA LEU A 300 -13.88 -4.48 -0.34
C LEU A 300 -12.68 -4.36 -1.32
N THR A 301 -12.14 -3.15 -1.44
CA THR A 301 -10.86 -2.83 -2.08
C THR A 301 -9.92 -2.14 -1.08
N GLY A 302 -8.66 -1.97 -1.43
CA GLY A 302 -7.65 -1.38 -0.56
C GLY A 302 -6.36 -1.04 -1.28
N TRP A 303 -5.48 -0.31 -0.59
CA TRP A 303 -4.21 0.16 -1.15
C TRP A 303 -3.33 -1.00 -1.63
N ALA A 304 -3.18 -2.05 -0.81
CA ALA A 304 -2.46 -3.26 -1.19
C ALA A 304 -3.04 -3.91 -2.47
N GLN A 305 -4.37 -3.96 -2.61
CA GLN A 305 -5.04 -4.56 -3.77
C GLN A 305 -4.83 -3.75 -5.05
N VAL A 306 -4.63 -2.43 -4.97
CA VAL A 306 -4.37 -1.59 -6.14
C VAL A 306 -2.88 -1.50 -6.50
N ARG A 307 -1.97 -1.54 -5.52
CA ARG A 307 -0.52 -1.42 -5.72
C ARG A 307 0.20 -2.74 -6.01
N TYR A 308 -0.23 -3.83 -5.40
CA TYR A 308 0.48 -5.10 -5.47
C TYR A 308 -0.33 -6.18 -6.21
N LYS A 309 0.38 -7.05 -6.95
CA LYS A 309 -0.25 -8.20 -7.61
C LYS A 309 -0.53 -9.30 -6.58
N TYR A 310 -1.47 -10.17 -6.91
CA TYR A 310 -1.82 -11.25 -6.00
C TYR A 310 -0.74 -12.33 -6.04
N GLY A 311 -0.07 -12.52 -4.91
CA GLY A 311 0.74 -13.71 -4.65
C GLY A 311 0.24 -14.46 -3.41
N ALA A 312 0.72 -15.70 -3.24
CA ALA A 312 0.26 -16.66 -2.24
C ALA A 312 1.34 -17.06 -1.23
N THR A 313 2.49 -16.37 -1.20
CA THR A 313 3.58 -16.66 -0.25
C THR A 313 3.47 -15.82 1.02
N ASP A 314 4.31 -16.15 2.01
CA ASP A 314 4.39 -15.39 3.25
C ASP A 314 5.06 -14.02 3.01
N GLU A 315 5.99 -13.93 2.07
CA GLU A 315 6.59 -12.68 1.62
C GLU A 315 5.55 -11.78 0.94
N ASP A 316 4.66 -12.33 0.13
CA ASP A 316 3.55 -11.57 -0.46
C ASP A 316 2.61 -11.03 0.63
N ALA A 317 2.38 -11.80 1.70
CA ALA A 317 1.57 -11.37 2.83
C ALA A 317 2.25 -10.23 3.61
N LEU A 318 3.58 -10.27 3.75
CA LEU A 318 4.36 -9.18 4.32
C LEU A 318 4.22 -7.92 3.47
N VAL A 319 4.44 -7.98 2.16
CA VAL A 319 4.32 -6.80 1.28
C VAL A 319 2.90 -6.23 1.30
N LYS A 320 1.86 -7.08 1.32
CA LYS A 320 0.48 -6.61 1.49
C LYS A 320 0.27 -5.89 2.81
N LEU A 321 0.83 -6.41 3.90
CA LEU A 321 0.80 -5.75 5.20
C LEU A 321 1.48 -4.37 5.14
N GLN A 322 2.63 -4.25 4.50
CA GLN A 322 3.35 -2.97 4.34
C GLN A 322 2.46 -1.89 3.68
N TYR A 323 1.70 -2.26 2.64
CA TYR A 323 0.74 -1.36 2.00
C TYR A 323 -0.50 -1.09 2.85
N ASP A 324 -1.01 -2.10 3.58
CA ASP A 324 -2.14 -1.91 4.48
C ASP A 324 -1.79 -0.93 5.62
N LEU A 325 -0.58 -1.02 6.17
CA LEU A 325 -0.09 -0.11 7.21
C LEU A 325 0.06 1.31 6.67
N TYR A 326 0.56 1.48 5.45
CA TYR A 326 0.61 2.79 4.79
C TYR A 326 -0.78 3.41 4.69
N TYR A 327 -1.78 2.64 4.25
CA TYR A 327 -3.16 3.12 4.17
C TYR A 327 -3.71 3.55 5.54
N ILE A 328 -3.42 2.77 6.59
CA ILE A 328 -3.85 3.08 7.96
C ILE A 328 -3.22 4.41 8.44
N ARG A 329 -1.95 4.66 8.11
CA ARG A 329 -1.25 5.91 8.47
C ARG A 329 -1.73 7.12 7.67
N HIS A 330 -1.98 6.93 6.38
CA HIS A 330 -2.26 8.01 5.43
C HIS A 330 -3.73 8.10 5.04
N GLN A 331 -4.63 7.59 5.89
CA GLN A 331 -6.05 7.56 5.62
C GLN A 331 -6.57 8.98 5.37
N SER A 332 -7.01 9.23 4.14
CA SER A 332 -7.56 10.51 3.70
C SER A 332 -8.58 10.27 2.60
N LEU A 333 -9.52 11.20 2.43
CA LEU A 333 -10.51 11.12 1.35
C LEU A 333 -9.84 11.12 -0.03
N ARG A 334 -8.70 11.81 -0.17
CA ARG A 334 -7.90 11.82 -1.41
C ARG A 334 -7.37 10.43 -1.74
N LEU A 335 -6.77 9.75 -0.76
CA LEU A 335 -6.25 8.39 -0.95
C LEU A 335 -7.38 7.40 -1.24
N ASP A 336 -8.53 7.55 -0.57
CA ASP A 336 -9.73 6.76 -0.83
C ASP A 336 -10.22 6.92 -2.29
N VAL A 337 -10.30 8.15 -2.79
CA VAL A 337 -10.68 8.41 -4.19
C VAL A 337 -9.67 7.81 -5.17
N ASP A 338 -8.36 7.93 -4.92
CA ASP A 338 -7.33 7.30 -5.77
C ASP A 338 -7.50 5.78 -5.82
N ILE A 339 -7.74 5.14 -4.67
CA ILE A 339 -8.00 3.69 -4.59
C ILE A 339 -9.24 3.31 -5.41
N LEU A 340 -10.34 4.06 -5.28
CA LEU A 340 -11.57 3.79 -6.04
C LEU A 340 -11.34 3.90 -7.55
N LEU A 341 -10.69 4.97 -8.02
CA LEU A 341 -10.41 5.17 -9.44
C LEU A 341 -9.54 4.05 -10.01
N ARG A 342 -8.48 3.67 -9.29
CA ARG A 342 -7.62 2.54 -9.68
C ARG A 342 -8.38 1.22 -9.68
N THR A 343 -9.28 1.02 -8.73
CA THR A 343 -10.13 -0.17 -8.63
C THR A 343 -11.05 -0.28 -9.83
N VAL A 344 -11.75 0.81 -10.19
CA VAL A 344 -12.60 0.87 -11.39
C VAL A 344 -11.77 0.58 -12.64
N GLY A 345 -10.59 1.18 -12.78
CA GLY A 345 -9.68 0.89 -13.89
C GLY A 345 -9.29 -0.60 -14.00
N LYS A 346 -9.01 -1.26 -12.87
CA LYS A 346 -8.71 -2.71 -12.84
C LYS A 346 -9.93 -3.57 -13.21
N VAL A 347 -11.13 -3.21 -12.74
CA VAL A 347 -12.38 -3.93 -13.05
C VAL A 347 -12.74 -3.79 -14.53
N LEU A 348 -12.63 -2.59 -15.10
CA LEU A 348 -12.91 -2.33 -16.51
C LEU A 348 -11.95 -3.08 -17.44
N ARG A 349 -10.69 -3.25 -17.03
CA ARG A 349 -9.69 -4.09 -17.75
C ARG A 349 -9.91 -5.60 -17.53
N MET A 350 -10.98 -6.01 -16.85
CA MET A 350 -11.26 -7.41 -16.47
C MET A 350 -10.07 -8.10 -15.80
N SER A 351 -9.26 -7.33 -15.07
CA SER A 351 -8.06 -7.83 -14.35
C SER A 351 -8.42 -8.37 -12.96
N GLY A 352 -9.63 -8.92 -12.82
CA GLY A 352 -10.02 -9.74 -11.68
C GLY A 352 -9.30 -11.09 -11.68
N GLN A 353 -9.54 -11.89 -10.64
CA GLN A 353 -8.90 -13.21 -10.47
C GLN A 353 -9.55 -14.30 -11.31
#